data_AF-A0A5K0V192-F1
#
_entry.id   AF-A0A5K0V192-F1
#
_cell.length_a   1.000
_cell.length_b   1.000
_cell.length_c   1.000
_cell.angle_alpha   90.00
_cell.angle_beta   90.00
_cell.angle_gamma   90.00
#
_symmetry.space_group_name_H-M   'P 1'
#
loop_
_entity.id
_entity.type
_entity.pdbx_description
1 polymer ?
#
loop_
_entity_poly.entity_id
_entity_poly.type
_entity_poly.pdbx_seq_one_letter_code
_entity_poly.pdbx_strand_id
1 'polypeptide(L)'
;GGGCDREVGRGQGVMVVKMMKWRPWPPLITKKYQVKLVLKRIEGVVLEEAPAAGGGEGTRFMVEIKWKGQKPAFTSLRRKVVRNFTAERTVSKKKDGQEEGDGGVVVEWQEEFSNVCTLSSYKENCFHPWEISFTLLN
;
A
#
# COMPACT_ATOMS: atom_id res chain seq x y z
N GLY A 1 -74.36 9.39 46.17
CA GLY A 1 -73.33 8.85 45.26
C GLY A 1 -72.34 9.95 44.99
N GLY A 2 -71.14 9.84 45.56
CA GLY A 2 -70.08 10.84 45.41
C GLY A 2 -69.27 10.58 44.15
N GLY A 3 -69.32 11.52 43.22
CA GLY A 3 -68.31 11.68 42.18
C GLY A 3 -67.43 12.85 42.57
N CYS A 4 -66.13 12.61 42.73
CA CYS A 4 -65.11 13.63 42.61
C CYS A 4 -63.87 12.98 41.98
N ASP A 5 -63.48 13.61 40.88
CA ASP A 5 -62.44 13.26 39.93
C ASP A 5 -61.09 12.85 40.52
N ARG A 6 -60.47 11.85 39.89
CA ARG A 6 -59.03 11.58 39.97
C ARG A 6 -58.30 12.59 39.10
N GLU A 7 -57.69 13.61 39.70
CA GLU A 7 -56.61 14.34 39.06
C GLU A 7 -55.36 13.45 38.98
N VAL A 8 -55.16 12.81 37.83
CA VAL A 8 -53.87 12.21 37.47
C VAL A 8 -52.94 13.36 37.08
N GLY A 9 -52.17 13.84 38.06
CA GLY A 9 -51.07 14.76 37.84
C GLY A 9 -50.08 14.17 36.85
N ARG A 10 -50.10 14.64 35.60
CA ARG A 10 -49.07 14.32 34.60
C ARG A 10 -47.81 15.06 35.01
N GLY A 11 -46.89 14.36 35.67
CA GLY A 11 -45.53 14.85 35.90
C GLY A 11 -44.88 15.18 34.55
N GLN A 12 -44.72 16.46 34.26
CA GLN A 12 -43.94 16.93 33.12
C GLN A 12 -42.46 16.72 33.45
N GLY A 13 -41.92 15.56 33.10
CA GLY A 13 -40.48 15.35 33.05
C GLY A 13 -39.89 16.23 31.94
N VAL A 14 -39.17 17.29 32.30
CA VAL A 14 -38.46 18.12 31.33
C VAL A 14 -37.28 17.33 30.79
N MET A 15 -37.30 17.02 29.49
CA MET A 15 -36.20 16.34 28.81
C MET A 15 -35.02 17.32 28.67
N VAL A 16 -33.99 17.18 29.51
CA VAL A 16 -32.75 17.97 29.38
C VAL A 16 -31.81 17.24 28.43
N VAL A 17 -31.83 17.62 27.16
CA VAL A 17 -30.85 17.14 26.18
C VAL A 17 -29.56 17.93 26.36
N LYS A 18 -28.56 17.33 27.02
CA LYS A 18 -27.19 17.86 27.03
C LYS A 18 -26.63 17.71 25.63
N MET A 19 -26.73 18.78 24.83
CA MET A 19 -26.05 18.85 23.54
C MET A 19 -24.54 18.81 23.80
N MET A 20 -23.93 17.65 23.57
CA MET A 20 -22.49 17.60 23.40
C MET A 20 -22.16 18.42 22.15
N LYS A 21 -21.37 19.47 22.34
CA LYS A 21 -20.84 20.28 21.24
C LYS A 21 -19.81 19.44 20.51
N TRP A 22 -20.26 18.49 19.69
CA TRP A 22 -19.44 17.77 18.75
C TRP A 22 -18.86 18.80 17.79
N ARG A 23 -17.57 19.10 17.94
CA ARG A 23 -16.82 19.76 16.87
C ARG A 23 -16.78 18.73 15.73
N PRO A 24 -17.32 19.02 14.53
CA PRO A 24 -17.03 18.17 13.39
C PRO A 24 -15.50 18.17 13.27
N TRP A 25 -14.89 16.98 13.36
CA TRP A 25 -13.45 16.86 13.17
C TRP A 25 -13.09 17.57 11.86
N PRO A 26 -12.00 18.37 11.82
CA PRO A 26 -11.57 19.00 10.59
C PRO A 26 -11.54 17.94 9.48
N PRO A 27 -12.18 18.19 8.32
CA PRO A 27 -12.25 17.20 7.26
C PRO A 27 -10.83 16.88 6.81
N LEU A 28 -10.43 15.61 6.98
CA LEU A 28 -9.18 15.13 6.42
C LEU A 28 -9.30 15.23 4.90
N ILE A 29 -8.55 16.16 4.30
CA ILE A 29 -8.49 16.31 2.85
C ILE A 29 -7.85 15.04 2.31
N THR A 30 -8.65 14.24 1.60
CA THR A 30 -8.20 12.99 0.96
C THR A 30 -8.32 13.15 -0.55
N LYS A 31 -7.23 12.87 -1.26
CA LYS A 31 -7.17 12.89 -2.72
C LYS A 31 -6.79 11.50 -3.21
N LYS A 32 -7.47 11.02 -4.25
CA LYS A 32 -7.15 9.74 -4.90
C LYS A 32 -6.38 10.03 -6.18
N TYR A 33 -5.28 9.33 -6.38
CA TYR A 33 -4.45 9.43 -7.58
C TYR A 33 -4.28 8.05 -8.20
N GLN A 34 -4.42 7.98 -9.51
CA GLN A 34 -4.04 6.80 -10.27
C GLN A 34 -2.54 6.89 -10.57
N VAL A 35 -1.76 5.97 -10.01
CA VAL A 35 -0.32 5.91 -10.20
C VAL A 35 -0.02 4.79 -11.17
N LYS A 36 0.75 5.10 -12.22
CA LYS A 36 1.29 4.14 -13.17
C LYS A 36 2.79 3.97 -12.89
N LEU A 37 3.22 2.74 -12.69
CA LEU A 37 4.59 2.34 -12.42
C LEU A 37 5.05 1.45 -13.56
N VAL A 38 6.18 1.78 -14.20
CA VAL A 38 6.77 0.97 -15.27
C VAL A 38 8.10 0.40 -14.78
N LEU A 39 8.18 -0.91 -14.63
CA LEU A 39 9.41 -1.59 -14.30
C LEU A 39 10.15 -1.94 -15.60
N LYS A 40 11.25 -1.23 -15.86
CA LYS A 40 12.05 -1.43 -17.09
C LYS A 40 12.95 -2.65 -16.96
N ARG A 41 14.02 -2.51 -16.16
CA ARG A 41 15.07 -3.52 -16.00
C ARG A 41 15.82 -3.35 -14.69
N ILE A 42 16.52 -4.39 -14.28
CA ILE A 42 17.54 -4.36 -13.22
C ILE A 42 18.90 -4.66 -13.83
N GLU A 43 19.93 -3.97 -13.36
CA GLU A 43 21.32 -4.11 -13.80
C GLU A 43 22.18 -4.43 -12.58
N GLY A 44 23.35 -5.04 -12.79
CA GLY A 44 24.34 -5.24 -11.72
C GLY A 44 24.00 -6.37 -10.75
N VAL A 45 23.13 -7.32 -11.12
CA VAL A 45 22.82 -8.45 -10.23
C VAL A 45 23.99 -9.43 -10.24
N VAL A 46 24.69 -9.52 -9.11
CA VAL A 46 25.77 -10.49 -8.90
C VAL A 46 25.16 -11.81 -8.43
N LEU A 47 25.23 -12.83 -9.29
CA LEU A 47 24.83 -14.18 -8.95
C LEU A 47 26.02 -14.94 -8.40
N GLU A 48 26.03 -15.18 -7.09
CA GLU A 48 26.93 -16.19 -6.52
C GLU A 48 26.43 -17.57 -6.94
N GLU A 49 27.31 -18.37 -7.54
CA GLU A 49 26.98 -19.73 -7.98
C GLU A 49 26.70 -20.60 -6.76
N ALA A 50 25.41 -20.83 -6.45
CA ALA A 50 25.04 -21.90 -5.54
C ALA A 50 25.50 -23.24 -6.14
N PRO A 51 26.05 -24.19 -5.35
CA PRO A 51 26.51 -25.46 -5.87
C PRO A 51 25.32 -26.20 -6.48
N ALA A 52 25.39 -26.39 -7.80
CA ALA A 52 24.35 -26.98 -8.62
C ALA A 52 23.98 -28.39 -8.13
N ALA A 53 22.91 -28.48 -7.34
CA ALA A 53 22.21 -29.73 -7.10
C ALA A 53 21.20 -29.94 -8.25
N GLY A 54 21.70 -30.35 -9.41
CA GLY A 54 20.94 -31.03 -10.46
C GLY A 54 19.91 -30.19 -11.24
N GLY A 55 20.19 -29.98 -12.53
CA GLY A 55 19.21 -29.52 -13.53
C GLY A 55 19.46 -28.08 -13.97
N GLY A 56 19.88 -27.91 -15.23
CA GLY A 56 20.20 -26.63 -15.84
C GLY A 56 19.00 -25.71 -16.08
N GLU A 57 18.34 -25.27 -15.01
CA GLU A 57 17.45 -24.12 -15.04
C GLU A 57 18.25 -22.86 -14.68
N GLY A 58 18.35 -21.92 -15.60
CA GLY A 58 18.94 -20.60 -15.31
C GLY A 58 18.23 -19.94 -14.13
N THR A 59 18.94 -19.06 -13.43
CA THR A 59 18.35 -18.32 -12.29
C THR A 59 17.18 -17.50 -12.78
N ARG A 60 16.04 -17.65 -12.11
CA ARG A 60 14.79 -17.01 -12.47
C ARG A 60 14.55 -15.84 -11.53
N PHE A 61 14.33 -14.65 -12.09
CA PHE A 61 14.08 -13.46 -11.30
C PHE A 61 12.63 -13.01 -11.41
N MET A 62 12.10 -12.55 -10.29
CA MET A 62 10.80 -11.90 -10.18
C MET A 62 10.91 -10.69 -9.26
N VAL A 63 10.19 -9.62 -9.55
CA VAL A 63 10.11 -8.44 -8.67
C VAL A 63 8.73 -8.38 -8.05
N GLU A 64 8.70 -8.45 -6.73
CA GLU A 64 7.51 -8.12 -5.94
C GLU A 64 7.47 -6.61 -5.69
N ILE A 65 6.36 -6.00 -6.10
CA ILE A 65 6.05 -4.60 -5.88
C ILE A 65 4.98 -4.51 -4.79
N LYS A 66 5.35 -3.91 -3.65
CA LYS A 66 4.47 -3.69 -2.50
C LYS A 66 4.05 -2.23 -2.43
N TRP A 67 2.78 -1.96 -2.68
CA TRP A 67 2.15 -0.66 -2.46
C TRP A 67 1.65 -0.58 -1.03
N LYS A 68 2.36 0.14 -0.17
CA LYS A 68 2.00 0.33 1.24
C LYS A 68 1.30 1.67 1.39
N GLY A 69 0.03 1.60 1.80
CA GLY A 69 -0.76 2.80 2.05
C GLY A 69 -0.24 3.65 3.20
N GLN A 70 -0.87 4.81 3.39
CA GLN A 70 -0.47 5.76 4.43
C GLN A 70 -0.41 5.10 5.80
N LYS A 71 0.61 5.44 6.58
CA LYS A 71 0.70 5.04 7.99
C LYS A 71 -0.38 5.81 8.77
N PRO A 72 -1.44 5.14 9.28
CA PRO A 72 -2.43 5.83 10.10
C PRO A 72 -1.75 6.30 11.39
N ALA A 73 -1.95 7.58 11.75
CA ALA A 73 -1.32 8.18 12.92
C ALA A 73 -1.89 7.65 14.26
N PHE A 74 -3.03 6.96 14.24
CA PHE A 74 -3.82 6.70 15.45
C PHE A 74 -4.35 5.27 15.66
N THR A 75 -3.79 4.24 15.02
CA THR A 75 -4.37 2.89 15.16
C THR A 75 -3.35 1.76 15.08
N SER A 76 -3.57 0.68 15.85
CA SER A 76 -3.01 -0.66 15.60
C SER A 76 -3.51 -1.32 14.30
N LEU A 77 -4.32 -0.60 13.52
CA LEU A 77 -4.90 -1.05 12.26
C LEU A 77 -3.81 -1.26 11.21
N ARG A 78 -3.82 -2.43 10.60
CA ARG A 78 -2.83 -2.82 9.59
C ARG A 78 -2.95 -1.89 8.37
N ARG A 79 -1.82 -1.46 7.81
CA ARG A 79 -1.76 -0.70 6.55
C ARG A 79 -2.43 -1.50 5.43
N LYS A 80 -3.17 -0.83 4.54
CA LYS A 80 -3.57 -1.44 3.27
C LYS A 80 -2.32 -1.71 2.45
N VAL A 81 -2.07 -2.96 2.13
CA VAL A 81 -0.95 -3.38 1.28
C VAL A 81 -1.53 -4.04 0.03
N VAL A 82 -1.21 -3.51 -1.13
CA VAL A 82 -1.46 -4.17 -2.41
C VAL A 82 -0.14 -4.71 -2.92
N ARG A 83 -0.14 -5.93 -3.44
CA ARG A 83 1.04 -6.59 -4.00
C ARG A 83 0.83 -6.82 -5.47
N ASN A 84 1.83 -6.50 -6.27
CA ASN A 84 1.93 -6.87 -7.67
C ASN A 84 3.23 -7.65 -7.86
N PHE A 85 3.20 -8.66 -8.71
CA PHE A 85 4.37 -9.45 -9.06
C PHE A 85 4.60 -9.30 -10.55
N THR A 86 5.87 -9.22 -10.95
CA THR A 86 6.23 -9.29 -12.37
C THR A 86 6.23 -10.72 -12.87
N ALA A 87 6.27 -10.91 -14.19
CA ALA A 87 6.54 -12.22 -14.76
C ALA A 87 7.92 -12.71 -14.31
N GLU A 88 8.01 -14.01 -14.10
CA GLU A 88 9.28 -14.68 -13.84
C GLU A 88 10.12 -14.65 -15.13
N ARG A 89 11.36 -14.15 -15.04
CA ARG A 89 12.29 -14.05 -16.16
C ARG A 89 13.53 -14.86 -15.87
N THR A 90 13.74 -15.92 -16.65
CA THR A 90 14.96 -16.72 -16.62
C THR A 90 16.09 -15.92 -17.24
N VAL A 91 17.21 -15.81 -16.53
CA VAL A 91 18.42 -15.21 -17.08
C VAL A 91 19.45 -16.30 -17.27
N SER A 92 19.73 -16.60 -18.54
CA SER A 92 20.95 -17.28 -18.92
C SER A 92 22.09 -16.26 -18.86
N LYS A 93 23.17 -16.56 -18.12
CA LYS A 93 24.44 -15.82 -18.24
C LYS A 93 24.74 -15.74 -19.74
N LYS A 94 24.73 -14.53 -20.34
CA LYS A 94 25.19 -14.36 -21.72
C LYS A 94 26.62 -14.89 -21.76
N LYS A 95 26.83 -16.01 -22.45
CA LYS A 95 28.13 -16.67 -22.53
C LYS A 95 29.03 -16.10 -23.63
N ASP A 96 28.56 -15.12 -24.40
CA ASP A 96 29.26 -14.71 -25.61
C ASP A 96 29.60 -13.20 -25.59
N GLY A 97 30.81 -12.90 -25.12
CA GLY A 97 31.70 -11.92 -25.76
C GLY A 97 31.32 -10.44 -25.74
N GLN A 98 30.93 -9.87 -24.60
CA GLN A 98 30.92 -8.41 -24.45
C GLN A 98 31.54 -7.99 -23.12
N GLU A 99 32.85 -7.79 -23.15
CA GLU A 99 33.57 -6.98 -22.18
C GLU A 99 33.24 -5.50 -22.45
N GLU A 100 32.60 -4.84 -21.49
CA GLU A 100 33.03 -3.54 -20.96
C GLU A 100 32.10 -3.11 -19.81
N GLY A 101 32.61 -3.20 -18.58
CA GLY A 101 32.07 -2.49 -17.41
C GLY A 101 31.05 -3.26 -16.56
N ASP A 102 31.55 -3.94 -15.53
CA ASP A 102 30.82 -4.59 -14.42
C ASP A 102 29.97 -5.82 -14.83
N GLY A 103 30.49 -7.02 -14.55
CA GLY A 103 29.98 -8.33 -15.01
C GLY A 103 28.65 -8.78 -14.37
N GLY A 104 27.75 -7.85 -14.11
CA GLY A 104 26.44 -8.10 -13.53
C GLY A 104 25.41 -8.57 -14.56
N VAL A 105 24.46 -9.36 -14.08
CA VAL A 105 23.33 -9.81 -14.88
C VAL A 105 22.32 -8.68 -15.06
N VAL A 106 21.83 -8.51 -16.30
CA VAL A 106 20.76 -7.56 -16.65
C VAL A 106 19.46 -8.33 -16.91
N VAL A 107 18.38 -7.96 -16.23
CA VAL A 107 17.04 -8.56 -16.41
C VAL A 107 16.05 -7.49 -16.84
N GLU A 108 15.34 -7.74 -17.93
CA GLU A 108 14.36 -6.82 -18.51
C GLU A 108 12.93 -7.36 -18.37
N TRP A 109 12.00 -6.51 -17.92
CA TRP A 109 10.59 -6.85 -17.77
C TRP A 109 9.69 -6.00 -18.69
N GLN A 110 9.92 -4.68 -18.74
CA GLN A 110 9.03 -3.70 -19.39
C GLN A 110 7.56 -3.82 -18.96
N GLU A 111 7.31 -4.13 -17.68
CA GLU A 111 5.95 -4.36 -17.19
C GLU A 111 5.36 -3.09 -16.56
N GLU A 112 4.07 -2.86 -16.84
CA GLU A 112 3.33 -1.71 -16.34
C GLU A 112 2.33 -2.12 -15.26
N PHE A 113 2.41 -1.48 -14.11
CA PHE A 113 1.51 -1.66 -12.98
C PHE A 113 0.74 -0.37 -12.73
N SER A 114 -0.54 -0.47 -12.41
CA SER A 114 -1.32 0.70 -12.01
C SER A 114 -2.05 0.44 -10.69
N ASN A 115 -2.09 1.46 -9.84
CA ASN A 115 -2.78 1.38 -8.56
C ASN A 115 -3.38 2.74 -8.17
N VAL A 116 -4.51 2.70 -7.47
CA VAL A 116 -5.16 3.90 -6.93
C VAL A 116 -4.63 4.18 -5.53
N CYS A 117 -3.80 5.20 -5.41
CA CYS A 117 -3.20 5.65 -4.15
C CYS A 117 -4.09 6.72 -3.52
N THR A 118 -4.40 6.58 -2.22
CA THR A 118 -5.21 7.56 -1.48
C THR A 118 -4.29 8.38 -0.59
N LEU A 119 -4.09 9.65 -0.91
CA LEU A 119 -3.23 10.56 -0.19
C LEU A 119 -4.08 11.50 0.68
N SER A 120 -4.02 11.34 2.00
CA SER A 120 -4.49 12.30 3.00
C SER A 120 -3.42 13.32 3.34
N SER A 121 -3.83 14.56 3.63
CA SER A 121 -2.97 15.67 4.04
C SER A 121 -3.43 16.31 5.35
N TYR A 122 -2.48 16.71 6.21
CA TYR A 122 -2.73 17.46 7.43
C TYR A 122 -2.62 18.99 7.23
N LYS A 123 -1.82 19.43 6.26
CA LYS A 123 -1.63 20.84 5.85
C LYS A 123 -1.70 20.93 4.33
N GLU A 124 -2.08 22.09 3.80
CA GLU A 124 -2.04 22.35 2.36
C GLU A 124 -0.67 21.96 1.79
N ASN A 125 -0.68 21.08 0.79
CA ASN A 125 0.48 20.56 0.06
C ASN A 125 1.43 19.59 0.80
N CYS A 126 1.03 19.03 1.96
CA CYS A 126 1.81 17.99 2.65
C CYS A 126 0.98 16.73 2.88
N PHE A 127 1.28 15.66 2.14
CA PHE A 127 0.64 14.35 2.30
C PHE A 127 1.32 13.50 3.37
N HIS A 128 0.55 12.64 4.05
CA HIS A 128 1.14 11.62 4.92
C HIS A 128 1.97 10.62 4.11
N PRO A 129 3.03 10.03 4.73
CA PRO A 129 3.95 9.13 4.03
C PRO A 129 3.24 7.99 3.31
N TRP A 130 3.52 7.80 2.03
CA TRP A 130 3.12 6.66 1.20
C TRP A 130 4.39 5.93 0.76
N GLU A 131 4.38 4.60 0.76
CA GLU A 131 5.60 3.81 0.55
C GLU A 131 5.36 2.77 -0.56
N ILE A 132 6.28 2.69 -1.52
CA ILE A 132 6.33 1.63 -2.53
C ILE A 132 7.64 0.89 -2.33
N SER A 133 7.59 -0.42 -2.15
CA SER A 133 8.78 -1.25 -1.95
C SER A 133 8.93 -2.25 -3.07
N PHE A 134 10.18 -2.49 -3.48
CA PHE A 134 10.55 -3.50 -4.46
C PHE A 134 11.30 -4.61 -3.75
N THR A 135 11.00 -5.85 -4.06
CA THR A 135 11.72 -7.01 -3.53
C THR A 135 12.06 -7.91 -4.71
N LEU A 136 13.36 -8.09 -4.96
CA LEU A 136 13.84 -9.04 -5.96
C LEU A 136 13.79 -10.45 -5.34
N LEU A 137 13.17 -11.38 -6.07
CA LEU A 137 13.06 -12.79 -5.76
C LEU A 137 13.86 -13.55 -6.82
N ASN A 138 14.67 -14.53 -6.39
CA ASN A 138 15.62 -15.28 -7.22
C ASN A 138 15.59 -16.78 -6.92
#